data_AF-A0A8J6KCI3-F1
#
_entry.id   AF-A0A8J6KCI3-F1
#
_cell.length_a   1.000
_cell.length_b   1.000
_cell.length_c   1.000
_cell.angle_alpha   90.00
_cell.angle_beta   90.00
_cell.angle_gamma   90.00
#
_symmetry.space_group_name_H-M   'P 1'
#
loop_
_entity.id
_entity.type
_entity.pdbx_description
1 polymer ?
#
loop_
_entity_poly.entity_id
_entity_poly.type
_entity_poly.pdbx_seq_one_letter_code
_entity_poly.pdbx_strand_id
1 'polypeptide(L)'
;RVLKTFLNLVSNHNVPVFLVDSQVLGLLSKNVEQLRSSPESMPPGCQYFCKQRDITTFGLLDRIWEHKGNLFRAAEKLGFQWQKYDGRDPRLEGMDDLSGTEIPLHYIFKMAAHTIHLVVFYERSGNYLWHGPLRLKRNMDRKFAPFRKLQFGRYAGAYSSDALVQITVDGLKVKIPRDASQFLSEISHSRFLECRYKEARSFFKVGWYRQCNIIPYSKDVDLGIFIQNYKPDLVSAFQKAGLPLKHKFGKVEDSLELSFLGEDDVKLDIFFFYEEDDYMWNGGTQAKSGKKFKYLFPKFTLCWTEFLELKVRVPCETLDYIEANYGKSWDVPLKSWDWKSSPSNVQPNGVWPVDEWDEVIQLF
;
A
#
# COMPACT_ATOMS: atom_id res chain seq x y z
N ARG A 1 -3.32 29.05 18.15
CA ARG A 1 -2.59 28.99 19.45
C ARG A 1 -2.02 27.59 19.71
N VAL A 2 -2.85 26.54 19.84
CA VAL A 2 -2.41 25.16 20.13
C VAL A 2 -1.32 24.67 19.18
N LEU A 3 -1.51 24.84 17.87
CA LEU A 3 -0.54 24.42 16.86
C LEU A 3 0.84 25.08 17.02
N LYS A 4 0.87 26.41 17.22
CA LYS A 4 2.12 27.16 17.48
C LYS A 4 2.81 26.64 18.73
N THR A 5 2.05 26.40 19.81
CA THR A 5 2.58 25.82 21.05
C THR A 5 3.20 24.44 20.81
N PHE A 6 2.53 23.57 20.05
CA PHE A 6 3.05 22.24 19.71
C PHE A 6 4.29 22.28 18.82
N LEU A 7 4.28 23.08 17.75
CA LEU A 7 5.42 23.21 16.84
C LEU A 7 6.66 23.78 17.56
N ASN A 8 6.46 24.75 18.46
CA ASN A 8 7.54 25.24 19.32
C ASN A 8 8.04 24.15 20.28
N LEU A 9 7.13 23.38 20.89
CA LEU A 9 7.48 22.28 21.79
C LEU A 9 8.36 21.24 21.09
N VAL A 10 7.93 20.73 19.92
CA VAL A 10 8.68 19.71 19.16
C VAL A 10 9.98 20.27 18.61
N SER A 11 10.01 21.53 18.17
CA SER A 11 11.24 22.20 17.73
C SER A 11 12.27 22.33 18.86
N ASN A 12 11.84 22.74 20.06
CA ASN A 12 12.73 22.90 21.22
C ASN A 12 13.31 21.58 21.73
N HIS A 13 12.69 20.46 21.37
CA HIS A 13 13.13 19.11 21.74
C HIS A 13 13.72 18.35 20.54
N ASN A 14 14.01 19.03 19.43
CA ASN A 14 14.57 18.44 18.21
C ASN A 14 13.76 17.24 17.69
N VAL A 15 12.43 17.29 17.78
CA VAL A 15 11.52 16.26 17.25
C VAL A 15 11.04 16.71 15.88
N PRO A 16 11.58 16.16 14.77
CA PRO A 16 11.28 16.64 13.43
C PRO A 16 9.96 16.07 12.94
N VAL A 17 8.88 16.82 13.18
CA VAL A 17 7.56 16.50 12.64
C VAL A 17 7.38 17.12 11.24
N PHE A 18 6.58 16.48 10.40
CA PHE A 18 6.17 17.00 9.09
C PHE A 18 4.65 16.91 8.95
N LEU A 19 4.05 17.89 8.27
CA LEU A 19 2.59 17.94 8.11
C LEU A 19 2.15 16.88 7.11
N VAL A 20 1.17 16.06 7.50
CA VAL A 20 0.53 15.05 6.65
C VAL A 20 -1.00 15.21 6.60
N ASP A 21 -1.52 16.27 7.23
CA ASP A 21 -2.95 16.58 7.20
C ASP A 21 -3.41 16.85 5.78
N SER A 22 -4.25 15.98 5.24
CA SER A 22 -4.66 16.00 3.83
C SER A 22 -5.40 17.28 3.45
N GLN A 23 -6.15 17.88 4.37
CA GLN A 23 -6.87 19.12 4.10
C GLN A 23 -5.93 20.32 4.05
N VAL A 24 -4.95 20.38 4.96
CA VAL A 24 -3.99 21.48 4.97
C VAL A 24 -3.00 21.33 3.81
N LEU A 25 -2.46 20.12 3.60
CA LEU A 25 -1.59 19.84 2.46
C LEU A 25 -2.29 20.09 1.13
N GLY A 26 -3.57 19.74 0.96
CA GLY A 26 -4.30 20.00 -0.28
C GLY A 26 -4.53 21.49 -0.57
N LEU A 27 -4.50 22.35 0.45
CA LEU A 27 -4.49 23.80 0.27
C LEU A 27 -3.09 24.31 -0.08
N LEU A 28 -2.06 23.75 0.56
CA LEU A 28 -0.67 24.13 0.35
C LEU A 28 -0.14 23.70 -1.01
N SER A 29 -0.50 22.49 -1.48
CA SER A 29 0.01 21.86 -2.71
C SER A 29 -0.17 22.75 -3.95
N LYS A 30 -1.20 23.60 -3.96
CA LYS A 30 -1.46 24.57 -5.04
C LYS A 30 -0.42 25.69 -5.14
N ASN A 31 0.26 26.01 -4.05
CA ASN A 31 1.13 27.18 -3.91
C ASN A 31 2.54 26.83 -3.37
N VAL A 32 2.94 25.55 -3.33
CA VAL A 32 4.20 25.10 -2.66
C VAL A 32 5.42 25.85 -3.18
N GLU A 33 5.56 26.02 -4.49
CA GLU A 33 6.73 26.68 -5.08
C GLU A 33 6.78 28.19 -4.73
N GLN A 34 5.63 28.86 -4.69
CA GLN A 34 5.55 30.26 -4.24
C GLN A 34 5.88 30.40 -2.75
N LEU A 35 5.38 29.48 -1.92
CA LEU A 35 5.64 29.46 -0.47
C LEU A 35 7.11 29.18 -0.12
N ARG A 36 7.85 28.53 -1.03
CA ARG A 36 9.30 28.28 -0.87
C ARG A 36 10.16 29.46 -1.31
N SER A 37 9.78 30.10 -2.41
CA SER A 37 10.58 31.14 -3.06
C SER A 37 10.31 32.55 -2.55
N SER A 38 9.11 32.86 -2.07
CA SER A 38 8.73 34.22 -1.66
C SER A 38 7.75 34.24 -0.48
N PRO A 39 8.16 33.74 0.71
CA PRO A 39 7.28 33.70 1.89
C PRO A 39 6.81 35.10 2.34
N GLU A 40 7.58 36.15 2.05
CA GLU A 40 7.26 37.55 2.37
C GLU A 40 6.18 38.16 1.47
N SER A 41 5.90 37.55 0.32
CA SER A 41 4.86 38.00 -0.62
C SER A 41 3.44 37.58 -0.23
N MET A 42 3.30 36.79 0.85
CA MET A 42 2.00 36.27 1.27
C MET A 42 1.16 37.34 1.99
N PRO A 43 -0.15 37.42 1.70
CA PRO A 43 -1.03 38.41 2.32
C PRO A 43 -0.98 38.34 3.86
N PRO A 44 -0.96 39.49 4.56
CA PRO A 44 -0.96 39.52 6.01
C PRO A 44 -2.24 38.89 6.56
N GLY A 45 -2.08 37.89 7.43
CA GLY A 45 -3.19 37.14 8.02
C GLY A 45 -2.98 35.64 7.92
N CYS A 46 -3.62 34.89 8.80
CA CYS A 46 -3.61 33.44 8.71
C CYS A 46 -4.58 32.97 7.61
N GLN A 47 -4.17 31.99 6.80
CA GLN A 47 -4.96 31.44 5.69
C GLN A 47 -5.19 29.93 5.80
N TYR A 48 -4.24 29.18 6.36
CA TYR A 48 -4.23 27.72 6.27
C TYR A 48 -4.65 27.06 7.58
N PHE A 49 -4.07 27.48 8.72
CA PHE A 49 -4.23 26.84 10.04
C PHE A 49 -5.29 27.47 10.96
N CYS A 50 -5.88 28.60 10.58
CA CYS A 50 -6.91 29.34 11.35
C CYS A 50 -8.33 28.91 11.03
N LYS A 51 -8.54 28.18 9.93
CA LYS A 51 -9.84 27.54 9.71
C LYS A 51 -10.08 26.58 10.86
N GLN A 52 -11.26 26.70 11.48
CA GLN A 52 -11.63 25.86 12.62
C GLN A 52 -11.54 24.39 12.23
N ARG A 53 -10.70 23.65 12.94
CA ARG A 53 -10.49 22.21 12.75
C ARG A 53 -10.31 21.56 14.11
N ASP A 54 -10.88 20.39 14.27
CA ASP A 54 -10.79 19.62 15.52
C ASP A 54 -9.44 18.89 15.65
N ILE A 55 -8.79 18.60 14.51
CA ILE A 55 -7.62 17.73 14.41
C ILE A 55 -6.60 18.34 13.45
N THR A 56 -5.31 18.22 13.78
CA THR A 56 -4.22 18.43 12.83
C THR A 56 -3.27 17.24 12.89
N THR A 57 -2.96 16.66 11.73
CA THR A 57 -2.11 15.46 11.67
C THR A 57 -0.69 15.78 11.19
N PHE A 58 0.29 15.26 11.94
CA PHE A 58 1.70 15.30 11.61
C PHE A 58 2.26 13.88 11.50
N GLY A 59 3.21 13.68 10.59
CA GLY A 59 4.09 12.53 10.56
C GLY A 59 5.36 12.79 11.36
N LEU A 60 5.97 11.71 11.82
CA LEU A 60 7.28 11.67 12.46
C LEU A 60 8.04 10.47 11.93
N LEU A 61 9.30 10.65 11.54
CA LEU A 61 10.18 9.53 11.17
C LEU A 61 10.83 8.97 12.44
N ASP A 62 10.58 7.70 12.77
CA ASP A 62 11.06 7.09 14.03
C ASP A 62 12.59 7.20 14.20
N ARG A 63 13.35 7.00 13.11
CA ARG A 63 14.83 7.06 13.11
C ARG A 63 15.42 8.38 13.62
N ILE A 64 14.65 9.48 13.56
CA ILE A 64 15.13 10.83 13.90
C ILE A 64 14.65 11.27 15.30
N TRP A 65 13.95 10.40 16.04
CA TRP A 65 13.47 10.72 17.39
C TRP A 65 14.32 10.08 18.50
N GLU A 66 15.41 10.76 18.83
CA GLU A 66 16.25 10.43 19.98
C GLU A 66 15.69 11.05 21.27
N HIS A 67 15.86 10.39 22.43
CA HIS A 67 15.52 10.90 23.78
C HIS A 67 14.03 11.29 24.03
N LYS A 68 13.12 10.31 23.89
CA LYS A 68 11.65 10.49 23.94
C LYS A 68 11.07 11.07 25.25
N GLY A 69 11.73 10.92 26.40
CA GLY A 69 11.13 11.20 27.73
C GLY A 69 10.89 12.68 28.08
N ASN A 70 11.72 13.60 27.58
CA ASN A 70 11.65 15.01 27.98
C ASN A 70 10.49 15.78 27.31
N LEU A 71 10.15 15.41 26.07
CA LEU A 71 9.07 16.04 25.30
C LEU A 71 7.73 15.96 26.04
N PHE A 72 7.39 14.79 26.57
CA PHE A 72 6.08 14.55 27.18
C PHE A 72 5.86 15.35 28.45
N ARG A 73 6.87 15.40 29.33
CA ARG A 73 6.83 16.24 30.54
C ARG A 73 6.73 17.72 30.19
N ALA A 74 7.42 18.16 29.15
CA ALA A 74 7.30 19.54 28.66
C ALA A 74 5.90 19.82 28.06
N ALA A 75 5.32 18.84 27.35
CA ALA A 75 3.96 18.93 26.82
C ALA A 75 2.93 19.14 27.93
N GLU A 76 3.01 18.34 29.01
CA GLU A 76 2.15 18.45 30.18
C GLU A 76 2.24 19.81 30.86
N LYS A 77 3.46 20.33 31.04
CA LYS A 77 3.69 21.68 31.59
C LYS A 77 3.08 22.80 30.73
N LEU A 78 2.99 22.58 29.42
CA LEU A 78 2.32 23.50 28.49
C LEU A 78 0.81 23.32 28.43
N GLY A 79 0.25 22.35 29.18
CA GLY A 79 -1.19 22.06 29.24
C GLY A 79 -1.69 21.04 28.23
N PHE A 80 -0.80 20.30 27.55
CA PHE A 80 -1.21 19.16 26.74
C PHE A 80 -1.49 17.94 27.62
N GLN A 81 -2.61 17.28 27.39
CA GLN A 81 -2.77 15.87 27.70
C GLN A 81 -2.22 15.05 26.53
N TRP A 82 -1.63 13.90 26.77
CA TRP A 82 -1.13 13.06 25.68
C TRP A 82 -1.33 11.56 25.96
N GLN A 83 -1.45 10.77 24.90
CA GLN A 83 -1.46 9.31 24.96
C GLN A 83 -0.59 8.73 23.84
N LYS A 84 0.08 7.62 24.16
CA LYS A 84 0.84 6.79 23.22
C LYS A 84 0.03 5.54 22.86
N TYR A 85 0.04 5.19 21.59
CA TYR A 85 -0.60 4.00 21.06
C TYR A 85 0.48 3.14 20.41
N ASP A 86 0.86 2.08 21.11
CA ASP A 86 1.81 1.09 20.61
C ASP A 86 1.07 -0.02 19.84
N GLY A 87 1.81 -0.68 18.97
CA GLY A 87 1.41 -1.95 18.36
C GLY A 87 2.64 -2.77 18.04
N ARG A 88 2.43 -4.04 17.67
CA ARG A 88 3.52 -4.92 17.28
C ARG A 88 4.23 -4.40 16.04
N ASP A 89 5.55 -4.56 16.01
CA ASP A 89 6.37 -4.31 14.85
C ASP A 89 6.33 -5.51 13.90
N PRO A 90 5.58 -5.42 12.78
CA PRO A 90 5.47 -6.53 11.85
C PRO A 90 6.77 -6.75 11.05
N ARG A 91 7.73 -5.82 11.08
CA ARG A 91 9.01 -5.95 10.38
C ARG A 91 9.96 -6.94 11.04
N LEU A 92 9.73 -7.23 12.32
CA LEU A 92 10.50 -8.19 13.10
C LEU A 92 9.76 -9.54 13.21
N GLU A 93 8.55 -9.65 12.66
CA GLU A 93 7.85 -10.92 12.59
C GLU A 93 8.35 -11.73 11.39
N GLY A 94 8.59 -13.02 11.61
CA GLY A 94 8.97 -13.99 10.58
C GLY A 94 8.37 -15.37 10.90
N MET A 95 8.66 -16.35 10.06
CA MET A 95 8.15 -17.72 10.27
C MET A 95 8.65 -18.33 11.60
N ASP A 96 9.88 -18.01 11.98
CA ASP A 96 10.54 -18.55 13.18
C ASP A 96 10.31 -17.70 14.44
N ASP A 97 9.99 -16.41 14.27
CA ASP A 97 9.79 -15.48 15.38
C ASP A 97 8.52 -14.64 15.20
N LEU A 98 7.55 -14.84 16.09
CA LEU A 98 6.29 -14.08 16.16
C LEU A 98 6.23 -13.16 17.39
N SER A 99 7.37 -13.00 18.08
CA SER A 99 7.45 -12.28 19.35
C SER A 99 7.16 -10.80 19.17
N GLY A 100 7.49 -10.22 18.01
CA GLY A 100 7.06 -8.91 17.52
C GLY A 100 7.12 -7.81 18.58
N THR A 101 8.21 -7.04 18.63
CA THR A 101 8.38 -5.99 19.65
C THR A 101 7.30 -4.91 19.54
N GLU A 102 6.75 -4.44 20.65
CA GLU A 102 5.82 -3.30 20.63
C GLU A 102 6.57 -2.00 20.32
N ILE A 103 6.13 -1.32 19.26
CA ILE A 103 6.66 -0.05 18.79
C ILE A 103 5.60 1.06 18.84
N PRO A 104 5.99 2.33 19.02
CA PRO A 104 5.04 3.42 19.01
C PRO A 104 4.50 3.68 17.61
N LEU A 105 3.19 3.53 17.40
CA LEU A 105 2.57 3.78 16.09
C LEU A 105 1.96 5.17 16.00
N HIS A 106 1.36 5.64 17.10
CA HIS A 106 0.74 6.95 17.16
C HIS A 106 0.92 7.61 18.52
N TYR A 107 0.97 8.94 18.51
CA TYR A 107 0.78 9.77 19.68
C TYR A 107 -0.37 10.72 19.42
N ILE A 108 -1.16 10.99 20.45
CA ILE A 108 -2.22 12.00 20.39
C ILE A 108 -1.99 12.99 21.50
N PHE A 109 -1.90 14.26 21.15
CA PHE A 109 -1.83 15.38 22.08
C PHE A 109 -3.14 16.17 22.02
N LYS A 110 -3.66 16.57 23.18
CA LYS A 110 -4.91 17.31 23.30
C LYS A 110 -4.71 18.53 24.17
N MET A 111 -5.20 19.67 23.69
CA MET A 111 -5.24 20.92 24.45
C MET A 111 -6.48 21.70 24.08
N ALA A 112 -7.27 22.08 25.09
CA ALA A 112 -8.61 22.63 24.89
C ALA A 112 -9.45 21.70 23.98
N ALA A 113 -10.07 22.22 22.92
CA ALA A 113 -10.85 21.46 21.96
C ALA A 113 -10.03 20.87 20.79
N HIS A 114 -8.72 21.17 20.69
CA HIS A 114 -7.89 20.81 19.54
C HIS A 114 -7.09 19.53 19.80
N THR A 115 -7.08 18.64 18.81
CA THR A 115 -6.32 17.38 18.82
C THR A 115 -5.16 17.47 17.84
N ILE A 116 -3.97 17.05 18.26
CA ILE A 116 -2.82 16.85 17.38
C ILE A 116 -2.57 15.36 17.30
N HIS A 117 -2.67 14.81 16.09
CA HIS A 117 -2.40 13.41 15.82
C HIS A 117 -1.00 13.29 15.22
N LEU A 118 -0.11 12.62 15.93
CA LEU A 118 1.25 12.35 15.47
C LEU A 118 1.35 10.88 15.05
N VAL A 119 1.60 10.65 13.76
CA VAL A 119 1.73 9.34 13.14
C VAL A 119 3.21 9.00 13.00
N VAL A 120 3.62 7.84 13.50
CA VAL A 120 5.00 7.40 13.38
C VAL A 120 5.16 6.63 12.07
N PHE A 121 6.09 7.09 11.24
CA PHE A 121 6.49 6.48 9.99
C PHE A 121 7.85 5.79 10.15
N TYR A 122 7.95 4.60 9.57
CA TYR A 122 9.10 3.72 9.59
C TYR A 122 9.58 3.47 8.17
N GLU A 123 10.89 3.58 7.95
CA GLU A 123 11.49 3.16 6.69
C GLU A 123 11.51 1.62 6.60
N ARG A 124 11.30 1.11 5.38
CA ARG A 124 11.39 -0.32 5.04
C ARG A 124 12.30 -0.53 3.83
N SER A 125 12.81 -1.76 3.67
CA SER A 125 13.85 -2.15 2.71
C SER A 125 13.50 -1.79 1.26
N GLY A 126 12.22 -1.87 0.87
CA GLY A 126 11.75 -1.45 -0.46
C GLY A 126 11.71 0.06 -0.73
N ASN A 127 12.46 0.88 0.02
CA ASN A 127 12.50 2.36 -0.09
C ASN A 127 11.12 3.04 0.01
N TYR A 128 10.37 2.71 1.06
CA TYR A 128 9.06 3.31 1.32
C TYR A 128 8.88 3.59 2.81
N LEU A 129 7.95 4.49 3.11
CA LEU A 129 7.53 4.82 4.47
C LEU A 129 6.28 4.02 4.83
N TRP A 130 6.33 3.33 5.96
CA TRP A 130 5.20 2.59 6.51
C TRP A 130 4.70 3.22 7.81
N HIS A 131 3.39 3.25 8.01
CA HIS A 131 2.80 3.49 9.32
C HIS A 131 1.83 2.37 9.70
N GLY A 132 1.73 2.10 11.00
CA GLY A 132 0.81 1.10 11.53
C GLY A 132 -0.63 1.61 11.69
N PRO A 133 -1.57 0.70 12.01
CA PRO A 133 -2.93 1.06 12.40
C PRO A 133 -2.99 1.47 13.88
N LEU A 134 -4.02 2.25 14.23
CA LEU A 134 -4.35 2.61 15.60
C LEU A 134 -5.42 1.65 16.11
N ARG A 135 -5.05 0.74 17.02
CA ARG A 135 -5.97 -0.21 17.66
C ARG A 135 -6.16 0.13 19.14
N LEU A 136 -7.39 0.44 19.53
CA LEU A 136 -7.72 0.76 20.93
C LEU A 136 -7.88 -0.52 21.76
N LYS A 137 -7.01 -0.70 22.75
CA LYS A 137 -7.12 -1.78 23.75
C LYS A 137 -8.34 -1.53 24.66
N ARG A 138 -8.88 -2.60 25.27
CA ARG A 138 -10.16 -2.55 26.04
C ARG A 138 -10.14 -1.54 27.19
N ASN A 139 -8.98 -1.30 27.79
CA ASN A 139 -8.77 -0.40 28.93
C ASN A 139 -8.45 1.05 28.53
N MET A 140 -8.42 1.39 27.24
CA MET A 140 -8.09 2.73 26.77
C MET A 140 -9.30 3.67 26.76
N ASP A 141 -9.07 4.95 27.06
CA ASP A 141 -10.11 5.98 26.99
C ASP A 141 -10.51 6.28 25.53
N ARG A 142 -11.65 5.72 25.12
CA ARG A 142 -12.23 5.94 23.79
C ARG A 142 -12.78 7.35 23.56
N LYS A 143 -12.85 8.19 24.60
CA LYS A 143 -13.28 9.59 24.54
C LYS A 143 -12.11 10.58 24.53
N PHE A 144 -10.87 10.09 24.65
CA PHE A 144 -9.69 10.95 24.70
C PHE A 144 -9.61 11.86 23.46
N ALA A 145 -9.81 11.27 22.27
CA ALA A 145 -9.80 11.96 20.99
C ALA A 145 -10.96 11.50 20.09
N PRO A 146 -11.34 12.29 19.07
CA PRO A 146 -12.33 11.88 18.09
C PRO A 146 -11.77 10.84 17.11
N PHE A 147 -11.49 9.61 17.58
CA PHE A 147 -10.78 8.57 16.82
C PHE A 147 -11.35 8.27 15.43
N ARG A 148 -12.68 8.35 15.26
CA ARG A 148 -13.35 8.13 13.97
C ARG A 148 -13.07 9.22 12.93
N LYS A 149 -12.63 10.40 13.36
CA LYS A 149 -12.29 11.53 12.49
C LYS A 149 -10.78 11.58 12.15
N LEU A 150 -9.95 10.71 12.72
CA LEU A 150 -8.52 10.67 12.41
C LEU A 150 -8.31 10.26 10.94
N GLN A 151 -7.44 10.98 10.24
CA GLN A 151 -7.11 10.70 8.84
C GLN A 151 -6.24 9.43 8.69
N PHE A 152 -5.52 9.06 9.76
CA PHE A 152 -4.63 7.89 9.81
C PHE A 152 -5.05 6.95 10.95
N GLY A 153 -4.72 5.66 10.82
CA GLY A 153 -4.90 4.66 11.87
C GLY A 153 -6.02 3.64 11.63
N ARG A 154 -6.89 3.81 10.62
CA ARG A 154 -7.89 2.79 10.26
C ARG A 154 -7.22 1.49 9.78
N TYR A 155 -6.21 1.64 8.93
CA TYR A 155 -5.36 0.58 8.36
C TYR A 155 -3.89 0.99 8.47
N ALA A 156 -2.99 0.02 8.33
CA ALA A 156 -1.59 0.32 8.00
C ALA A 156 -1.53 0.96 6.60
N GLY A 157 -0.48 1.73 6.35
CA GLY A 157 -0.31 2.39 5.05
C GLY A 157 1.15 2.51 4.65
N ALA A 158 1.39 2.52 3.34
CA ALA A 158 2.70 2.68 2.73
C ALA A 158 2.71 3.80 1.70
N TYR A 159 3.73 4.64 1.78
CA TYR A 159 3.93 5.84 0.95
C TYR A 159 5.31 5.82 0.33
N SER A 160 5.48 6.46 -0.81
CA SER A 160 6.81 6.66 -1.39
C SER A 160 7.69 7.46 -0.42
N SER A 161 8.97 7.10 -0.36
CA SER A 161 9.94 7.80 0.48
C SER A 161 10.37 9.09 -0.21
N ASP A 162 9.77 10.21 0.19
CA ASP A 162 10.08 11.53 -0.34
C ASP A 162 10.92 12.37 0.64
N ALA A 163 11.79 13.20 0.08
CA ALA A 163 12.50 14.20 0.86
C ALA A 163 11.52 15.21 1.49
N LEU A 164 11.81 15.65 2.71
CA LEU A 164 11.04 16.68 3.39
C LEU A 164 11.59 18.07 3.09
N VAL A 165 10.70 19.05 2.96
CA VAL A 165 11.05 20.43 2.64
C VAL A 165 10.43 21.36 3.68
N GLN A 166 11.19 22.36 4.13
CA GLN A 166 10.69 23.34 5.09
C GLN A 166 10.04 24.51 4.36
N ILE A 167 8.86 24.89 4.82
CA ILE A 167 8.11 26.07 4.36
C ILE A 167 7.75 26.95 5.56
N THR A 168 7.43 28.21 5.30
CA THR A 168 6.84 29.11 6.29
C THR A 168 5.42 29.46 5.87
N VAL A 169 4.45 29.10 6.71
CA VAL A 169 3.02 29.33 6.46
C VAL A 169 2.37 29.84 7.74
N ASP A 170 1.55 30.89 7.64
CA ASP A 170 0.89 31.55 8.78
C ASP A 170 1.87 31.93 9.91
N GLY A 171 3.11 32.29 9.56
CA GLY A 171 4.19 32.61 10.49
C GLY A 171 4.77 31.39 11.24
N LEU A 172 4.47 30.17 10.80
CA LEU A 172 4.95 28.91 11.37
C LEU A 172 5.88 28.21 10.38
N LYS A 173 7.04 27.76 10.87
CA LYS A 173 7.94 26.89 10.12
C LYS A 173 7.44 25.46 10.20
N VAL A 174 7.15 24.85 9.06
CA VAL A 174 6.58 23.50 8.96
C VAL A 174 7.33 22.72 7.88
N LYS A 175 7.60 21.43 8.13
CA LYS A 175 8.11 20.52 7.09
C LYS A 175 6.94 19.84 6.39
N ILE A 176 7.03 19.64 5.08
CA ILE A 176 6.06 18.89 4.25
C ILE A 176 6.80 17.92 3.33
N PRO A 177 6.13 16.88 2.79
CA PRO A 177 6.68 16.11 1.67
C PRO A 177 7.01 17.02 0.49
N ARG A 178 8.15 16.78 -0.18
CA ARG A 178 8.59 17.57 -1.36
C ARG A 178 7.52 17.55 -2.44
N ASP A 179 6.98 16.37 -2.76
CA ASP A 179 5.85 16.23 -3.66
C ASP A 179 4.55 16.01 -2.87
N ALA A 180 3.99 17.11 -2.37
CA ALA A 180 2.75 17.06 -1.62
C ALA A 180 1.58 16.52 -2.46
N SER A 181 1.59 16.74 -3.78
CA SER A 181 0.54 16.26 -4.70
C SER A 181 0.59 14.74 -4.84
N GLN A 182 1.79 14.18 -5.03
CA GLN A 182 2.00 12.73 -5.02
C GLN A 182 1.55 12.13 -3.69
N PHE A 183 2.02 12.66 -2.55
CA PHE A 183 1.64 12.15 -1.23
C PHE A 183 0.10 12.13 -1.04
N LEU A 184 -0.58 13.21 -1.42
CA LEU A 184 -2.04 13.29 -1.35
C LEU A 184 -2.74 12.25 -2.24
N SER A 185 -2.21 12.00 -3.44
CA SER A 185 -2.75 11.00 -4.37
C SER A 185 -2.60 9.58 -3.82
N GLU A 186 -1.52 9.32 -3.08
CA GLU A 186 -1.22 8.01 -2.50
C GLU A 186 -2.16 7.66 -1.34
N ILE A 187 -2.72 8.63 -0.61
CA ILE A 187 -3.56 8.39 0.58
C ILE A 187 -4.66 7.37 0.30
N SER A 188 -5.38 7.52 -0.82
CA SER A 188 -6.50 6.66 -1.21
C SER A 188 -6.09 5.22 -1.55
N HIS A 189 -4.83 4.99 -1.95
CA HIS A 189 -4.28 3.70 -2.35
C HIS A 189 -3.14 3.22 -1.43
N SER A 190 -3.02 3.83 -0.25
CA SER A 190 -1.91 3.62 0.69
C SER A 190 -2.04 2.33 1.47
N ARG A 191 -3.25 1.73 1.54
CA ARG A 191 -3.56 0.59 2.41
C ARG A 191 -2.52 -0.51 2.25
N PHE A 192 -1.92 -0.89 3.38
CA PHE A 192 -0.89 -1.91 3.45
C PHE A 192 -1.42 -3.16 4.16
N LEU A 193 -1.17 -4.33 3.58
CA LEU A 193 -1.46 -5.63 4.18
C LEU A 193 -0.14 -6.23 4.64
N GLU A 194 0.00 -6.45 5.95
CA GLU A 194 1.11 -7.23 6.47
C GLU A 194 0.94 -8.70 6.11
N CYS A 195 2.06 -9.40 6.00
CA CYS A 195 1.98 -10.85 5.91
C CYS A 195 1.43 -11.45 7.20
N ARG A 196 0.62 -12.50 7.05
CA ARG A 196 0.00 -13.22 8.15
C ARG A 196 0.89 -14.35 8.64
N TYR A 197 2.04 -14.03 9.23
CA TYR A 197 3.02 -15.04 9.66
C TYR A 197 2.46 -16.08 10.64
N LYS A 198 1.52 -15.69 11.50
CA LYS A 198 0.84 -16.61 12.43
C LYS A 198 0.09 -17.70 11.71
N GLU A 199 -0.77 -17.31 10.78
CA GLU A 199 -1.53 -18.21 9.94
C GLU A 199 -0.59 -18.97 9.01
N ALA A 200 0.40 -18.28 8.43
CA ALA A 200 1.35 -18.87 7.51
C ALA A 200 2.15 -20.02 8.14
N ARG A 201 2.57 -19.88 9.40
CA ARG A 201 3.24 -20.95 10.15
C ARG A 201 2.37 -22.19 10.34
N SER A 202 1.04 -22.03 10.38
CA SER A 202 0.11 -23.16 10.46
C SER A 202 -0.10 -23.87 9.12
N PHE A 203 0.34 -23.29 8.00
CA PHE A 203 0.08 -23.79 6.66
C PHE A 203 1.34 -23.91 5.81
N PHE A 204 1.83 -25.12 5.60
CA PHE A 204 2.77 -25.37 4.50
C PHE A 204 1.98 -25.50 3.19
N LYS A 205 2.27 -24.58 2.24
CA LYS A 205 1.95 -24.62 0.78
C LYS A 205 0.83 -23.68 0.30
N VAL A 206 1.17 -22.49 -0.23
CA VAL A 206 0.58 -21.74 -1.38
C VAL A 206 0.86 -20.23 -1.20
N GLY A 207 1.88 -19.73 -1.91
CA GLY A 207 2.14 -18.31 -2.22
C GLY A 207 2.33 -17.33 -1.05
N TRP A 208 2.40 -16.03 -1.38
CA TRP A 208 2.57 -14.94 -0.40
C TRP A 208 1.57 -15.04 0.77
N TYR A 209 0.29 -15.30 0.47
CA TYR A 209 -0.78 -15.29 1.47
C TYR A 209 -0.66 -16.38 2.55
N ARG A 210 -0.04 -17.54 2.24
CA ARG A 210 0.11 -18.64 3.22
C ARG A 210 1.52 -18.83 3.73
N GLN A 211 2.55 -18.34 3.07
CA GLN A 211 3.93 -18.64 3.51
C GLN A 211 4.86 -17.43 3.44
N CYS A 212 4.34 -16.26 3.06
CA CYS A 212 5.11 -15.02 2.93
C CYS A 212 6.36 -15.17 2.04
N ASN A 213 6.37 -16.17 1.16
CA ASN A 213 7.55 -16.60 0.40
C ASN A 213 7.14 -17.31 -0.91
N ILE A 214 8.10 -17.53 -1.81
CA ILE A 214 7.95 -18.31 -3.04
C ILE A 214 7.61 -19.76 -2.69
N ILE A 215 6.76 -20.38 -3.50
CA ILE A 215 6.48 -21.82 -3.41
C ILE A 215 7.72 -22.57 -3.93
N PRO A 216 8.44 -23.36 -3.10
CA PRO A 216 9.77 -23.87 -3.48
C PRO A 216 9.82 -24.79 -4.70
N TYR A 217 8.66 -25.32 -5.12
CA TYR A 217 8.52 -26.23 -6.25
C TYR A 217 7.74 -25.62 -7.42
N SER A 218 7.40 -24.32 -7.39
CA SER A 218 6.89 -23.61 -8.57
C SER A 218 8.00 -23.46 -9.59
N LYS A 219 7.63 -23.51 -10.86
CA LYS A 219 8.51 -23.18 -12.00
C LYS A 219 8.01 -21.99 -12.79
N ASP A 220 7.00 -21.33 -12.24
CA ASP A 220 6.22 -20.27 -12.82
C ASP A 220 5.97 -19.15 -11.79
N VAL A 221 5.86 -17.94 -12.31
CA VAL A 221 5.41 -16.76 -11.58
C VAL A 221 4.26 -16.16 -12.37
N ASP A 222 3.13 -15.95 -11.71
CA ASP A 222 1.96 -15.33 -12.32
C ASP A 222 1.78 -13.90 -11.78
N LEU A 223 1.62 -12.94 -12.69
CA LEU A 223 1.28 -11.55 -12.38
C LEU A 223 -0.05 -11.17 -13.03
N GLY A 224 -0.81 -10.32 -12.32
CA GLY A 224 -2.04 -9.72 -12.83
C GLY A 224 -1.86 -8.24 -13.15
N ILE A 225 -2.35 -7.79 -14.30
CA ILE A 225 -2.45 -6.37 -14.65
C ILE A 225 -3.89 -6.07 -15.06
N PHE A 226 -4.48 -4.98 -14.59
CA PHE A 226 -5.72 -4.48 -15.18
C PHE A 226 -5.49 -4.08 -16.63
N ILE A 227 -6.39 -4.50 -17.52
CA ILE A 227 -6.24 -4.26 -18.96
C ILE A 227 -6.25 -2.76 -19.29
N GLN A 228 -6.98 -1.93 -18.52
CA GLN A 228 -6.92 -0.47 -18.65
C GLN A 228 -5.54 0.14 -18.36
N ASN A 229 -4.62 -0.63 -17.77
CA ASN A 229 -3.25 -0.21 -17.50
C ASN A 229 -2.21 -0.89 -18.41
N TYR A 230 -2.67 -1.70 -19.39
CA TYR A 230 -1.79 -2.26 -20.41
C TYR A 230 -1.11 -1.14 -21.21
N LYS A 231 0.19 -1.33 -21.46
CA LYS A 231 0.97 -0.45 -22.33
C LYS A 231 1.59 -1.27 -23.45
N PRO A 232 1.50 -0.84 -24.72
CA PRO A 232 2.04 -1.59 -25.85
C PRO A 232 3.56 -1.84 -25.78
N ASP A 233 4.30 -0.97 -25.07
CA ASP A 233 5.75 -1.08 -24.90
C ASP A 233 6.17 -2.13 -23.85
N LEU A 234 5.23 -2.73 -23.11
CA LEU A 234 5.51 -3.71 -22.06
C LEU A 234 6.40 -4.86 -22.56
N VAL A 235 6.08 -5.43 -23.71
CA VAL A 235 6.87 -6.53 -24.31
C VAL A 235 8.32 -6.09 -24.54
N SER A 236 8.51 -4.91 -25.16
CA SER A 236 9.85 -4.40 -25.45
C SER A 236 10.65 -4.07 -24.18
N ALA A 237 9.97 -3.61 -23.13
CA ALA A 237 10.60 -3.33 -21.84
C ALA A 237 11.12 -4.61 -21.16
N PHE A 238 10.32 -5.68 -21.17
CA PHE A 238 10.72 -6.97 -20.62
C PHE A 238 11.86 -7.61 -21.42
N GLN A 239 11.79 -7.59 -22.76
CA GLN A 239 12.87 -8.08 -23.61
C GLN A 239 14.18 -7.33 -23.37
N LYS A 240 14.12 -5.99 -23.25
CA LYS A 240 15.29 -5.17 -22.93
C LYS A 240 15.87 -5.46 -21.54
N ALA A 241 15.03 -5.89 -20.60
CA ALA A 241 15.42 -6.30 -19.27
C ALA A 241 15.97 -7.75 -19.20
N GLY A 242 16.09 -8.44 -20.34
CA GLY A 242 16.61 -9.81 -20.40
C GLY A 242 15.54 -10.91 -20.26
N LEU A 243 14.26 -10.55 -20.34
CA LEU A 243 13.14 -11.49 -20.31
C LEU A 243 12.52 -11.60 -21.72
N PRO A 244 13.01 -12.51 -22.59
CA PRO A 244 12.44 -12.68 -23.92
C PRO A 244 10.97 -13.12 -23.86
N LEU A 245 10.16 -12.59 -24.77
CA LEU A 245 8.78 -13.03 -24.97
C LEU A 245 8.80 -14.48 -25.46
N LYS A 246 8.01 -15.34 -24.80
CA LYS A 246 7.86 -16.77 -25.11
C LYS A 246 6.52 -17.05 -25.77
N HIS A 247 5.44 -16.50 -25.22
CA HIS A 247 4.10 -16.62 -25.81
C HIS A 247 3.36 -15.29 -25.73
N LYS A 248 2.50 -15.06 -26.73
CA LYS A 248 1.46 -14.04 -26.68
C LYS A 248 0.16 -14.66 -27.13
N PHE A 249 -0.85 -14.65 -26.26
CA PHE A 249 -2.18 -15.15 -26.57
C PHE A 249 -3.23 -14.05 -26.47
N GLY A 250 -4.28 -14.15 -27.28
CA GLY A 250 -5.45 -13.28 -27.25
C GLY A 250 -5.22 -11.87 -27.81
N LYS A 251 -6.22 -11.02 -27.60
CA LYS A 251 -6.29 -9.61 -28.02
C LYS A 251 -6.40 -8.70 -26.80
N VAL A 252 -6.10 -7.41 -26.95
CA VAL A 252 -6.16 -6.43 -25.84
C VAL A 252 -7.57 -6.36 -25.26
N GLU A 253 -8.58 -6.57 -26.07
CA GLU A 253 -10.00 -6.58 -25.71
C GLU A 253 -10.51 -7.95 -25.24
N ASP A 254 -9.72 -9.03 -25.37
CA ASP A 254 -10.20 -10.39 -25.14
C ASP A 254 -9.08 -11.40 -24.85
N SER A 255 -8.99 -11.84 -23.59
CA SER A 255 -8.11 -12.92 -23.13
C SER A 255 -6.61 -12.74 -23.42
N LEU A 256 -6.11 -11.50 -23.42
CA LEU A 256 -4.66 -11.24 -23.48
C LEU A 256 -3.89 -11.97 -22.38
N GLU A 257 -2.82 -12.65 -22.78
CA GLU A 257 -1.82 -13.30 -21.93
C GLU A 257 -0.43 -13.10 -22.56
N LEU A 258 0.55 -12.72 -21.73
CA LEU A 258 1.95 -12.60 -22.16
C LEU A 258 2.83 -13.47 -21.27
N SER A 259 3.56 -14.41 -21.88
CA SER A 259 4.54 -15.24 -21.18
C SER A 259 5.95 -14.82 -21.54
N PHE A 260 6.82 -14.66 -20.55
CA PHE A 260 8.24 -14.39 -20.71
C PHE A 260 9.06 -15.52 -20.11
N LEU A 261 10.27 -15.70 -20.62
CA LEU A 261 11.22 -16.69 -20.10
C LEU A 261 12.30 -15.98 -19.28
N GLY A 262 12.47 -16.40 -18.03
CA GLY A 262 13.57 -15.98 -17.17
C GLY A 262 14.76 -16.94 -17.21
N GLU A 263 15.73 -16.69 -16.33
CA GLU A 263 16.84 -17.61 -16.07
C GLU A 263 16.32 -18.96 -15.54
N ASP A 264 17.11 -20.01 -15.73
CA ASP A 264 16.80 -21.39 -15.29
C ASP A 264 15.42 -21.92 -15.75
N ASP A 265 14.95 -21.46 -16.91
CA ASP A 265 13.66 -21.80 -17.51
C ASP A 265 12.44 -21.43 -16.65
N VAL A 266 12.59 -20.50 -15.69
CA VAL A 266 11.47 -19.98 -14.90
C VAL A 266 10.56 -19.14 -15.81
N LYS A 267 9.29 -19.52 -15.92
CA LYS A 267 8.33 -18.81 -16.76
C LYS A 267 7.65 -17.70 -15.96
N LEU A 268 7.50 -16.52 -16.55
CA LEU A 268 6.68 -15.43 -16.01
C LEU A 268 5.45 -15.24 -16.90
N ASP A 269 4.26 -15.50 -16.36
CA ASP A 269 3.01 -15.26 -17.05
C ASP A 269 2.36 -13.97 -16.53
N ILE A 270 1.94 -13.12 -17.45
CA ILE A 270 1.16 -11.92 -17.18
C ILE A 270 -0.24 -12.13 -17.72
N PHE A 271 -1.21 -12.21 -16.80
CA PHE A 271 -2.62 -12.27 -17.11
C PHE A 271 -3.26 -10.89 -16.98
N PHE A 272 -4.16 -10.57 -17.91
CA PHE A 272 -4.87 -9.30 -17.91
C PHE A 272 -6.28 -9.44 -17.34
N PHE A 273 -6.62 -8.55 -16.41
CA PHE A 273 -7.92 -8.48 -15.76
C PHE A 273 -8.81 -7.45 -16.45
N TYR A 274 -9.98 -7.90 -16.85
CA TYR A 274 -11.06 -7.14 -17.46
C TYR A 274 -12.15 -6.91 -16.42
N GLU A 275 -12.65 -5.68 -16.40
CA GLU A 275 -13.62 -5.23 -15.42
C GLU A 275 -15.03 -5.22 -16.03
N GLU A 276 -15.98 -5.88 -15.37
CA GLU A 276 -17.40 -5.93 -15.70
C GLU A 276 -18.21 -5.30 -14.56
N ASP A 277 -19.52 -5.08 -14.67
CA ASP A 277 -20.28 -4.36 -13.63
C ASP A 277 -20.12 -4.98 -12.22
N ASP A 278 -20.32 -6.29 -12.10
CA ASP A 278 -20.36 -6.98 -10.80
C ASP A 278 -19.14 -7.88 -10.52
N TYR A 279 -18.24 -8.04 -11.48
CA TYR A 279 -17.12 -8.98 -11.38
C TYR A 279 -15.89 -8.53 -12.18
N MET A 280 -14.79 -9.25 -11.99
CA MET A 280 -13.58 -9.13 -12.81
C MET A 280 -13.26 -10.49 -13.43
N TRP A 281 -12.53 -10.50 -14.52
CA TRP A 281 -12.09 -11.76 -15.13
C TRP A 281 -10.75 -11.65 -15.82
N ASN A 282 -10.02 -12.76 -15.90
CA ASN A 282 -8.89 -12.92 -16.83
C ASN A 282 -9.15 -14.12 -17.75
N GLY A 283 -8.44 -14.15 -18.88
CA GLY A 283 -8.59 -15.17 -19.90
C GLY A 283 -7.44 -16.16 -19.92
N GLY A 284 -7.67 -17.31 -20.55
CA GLY A 284 -6.62 -18.26 -20.91
C GLY A 284 -6.90 -18.89 -22.27
N THR A 285 -5.85 -19.19 -23.03
CA THR A 285 -5.95 -19.76 -24.39
C THR A 285 -5.23 -21.11 -24.48
N GLN A 286 -5.92 -22.14 -24.96
CA GLN A 286 -5.30 -23.42 -25.27
C GLN A 286 -4.76 -23.41 -26.71
N ALA A 287 -3.45 -23.16 -26.85
CA ALA A 287 -2.78 -23.02 -28.15
C ALA A 287 -3.10 -24.13 -29.17
N LYS A 288 -3.18 -25.40 -28.75
CA LYS A 288 -3.41 -26.54 -29.65
C LYS A 288 -4.82 -26.60 -30.27
N SER A 289 -5.81 -25.96 -29.65
CA SER A 289 -7.22 -26.11 -30.03
C SER A 289 -7.92 -24.78 -30.27
N GLY A 290 -7.27 -23.66 -29.96
CA GLY A 290 -7.87 -22.33 -29.94
C GLY A 290 -8.94 -22.14 -28.85
N LYS A 291 -9.17 -23.13 -27.96
CA LYS A 291 -10.19 -23.02 -26.90
C LYS A 291 -9.82 -21.93 -25.92
N LYS A 292 -10.80 -21.11 -25.57
CA LYS A 292 -10.68 -20.03 -24.61
C LYS A 292 -11.32 -20.42 -23.28
N PHE A 293 -10.76 -19.88 -22.21
CA PHE A 293 -11.27 -20.00 -20.85
C PHE A 293 -11.34 -18.61 -20.21
N LYS A 294 -12.28 -18.45 -19.28
CA LYS A 294 -12.52 -17.23 -18.51
C LYS A 294 -12.56 -17.61 -17.03
N TYR A 295 -11.81 -16.91 -16.19
CA TYR A 295 -11.84 -17.11 -14.74
C TYR A 295 -12.54 -15.92 -14.10
N LEU A 296 -13.60 -16.19 -13.34
CA LEU A 296 -14.42 -15.15 -12.73
C LEU A 296 -13.96 -14.84 -11.31
N PHE A 297 -13.76 -13.57 -11.01
CA PHE A 297 -13.38 -13.08 -9.68
C PHE A 297 -14.42 -12.08 -9.18
N PRO A 298 -14.76 -12.09 -7.89
CA PRO A 298 -15.39 -10.94 -7.26
C PRO A 298 -14.58 -9.66 -7.51
N LYS A 299 -15.24 -8.51 -7.50
CA LYS A 299 -14.54 -7.22 -7.56
C LYS A 299 -13.49 -7.12 -6.45
N PHE A 300 -12.29 -6.69 -6.81
CA PHE A 300 -11.23 -6.41 -5.86
C PHE A 300 -10.52 -5.10 -6.16
N THR A 301 -9.93 -4.52 -5.13
CA THR A 301 -9.02 -3.36 -5.23
C THR A 301 -7.60 -3.81 -4.93
N LEU A 302 -6.60 -2.92 -5.11
CA LEU A 302 -5.20 -3.25 -4.87
C LEU A 302 -4.66 -2.61 -3.59
N CYS A 303 -4.04 -3.43 -2.75
CA CYS A 303 -3.35 -3.05 -1.53
C CYS A 303 -1.84 -3.21 -1.72
N TRP A 304 -1.05 -2.40 -1.00
CA TRP A 304 0.39 -2.65 -0.90
C TRP A 304 0.67 -3.81 0.05
N THR A 305 1.73 -4.56 -0.24
CA THR A 305 2.35 -5.51 0.68
C THR A 305 3.86 -5.51 0.45
N GLU A 306 4.59 -6.18 1.33
CA GLU A 306 5.96 -6.60 1.09
C GLU A 306 6.00 -8.10 0.76
N PHE A 307 6.80 -8.46 -0.24
CA PHE A 307 7.08 -9.83 -0.63
C PHE A 307 8.56 -9.93 -1.02
N LEU A 308 9.35 -10.68 -0.25
CA LEU A 308 10.81 -10.77 -0.44
C LEU A 308 11.48 -9.40 -0.54
N GLU A 309 11.16 -8.50 0.40
CA GLU A 309 11.65 -7.11 0.45
C GLU A 309 11.17 -6.20 -0.71
N LEU A 310 10.40 -6.73 -1.66
CA LEU A 310 9.78 -5.96 -2.73
C LEU A 310 8.42 -5.42 -2.27
N LYS A 311 8.20 -4.13 -2.49
CA LYS A 311 6.89 -3.50 -2.33
C LYS A 311 6.04 -3.82 -3.55
N VAL A 312 5.04 -4.71 -3.39
CA VAL A 312 4.19 -5.18 -4.49
C VAL A 312 2.71 -4.95 -4.20
N ARG A 313 1.87 -5.05 -5.23
CA ARG A 313 0.41 -4.96 -5.11
C ARG A 313 -0.22 -6.35 -5.03
N VAL A 314 -1.24 -6.48 -4.19
CA VAL A 314 -2.08 -7.68 -4.06
C VAL A 314 -3.56 -7.27 -3.98
N PRO A 315 -4.51 -8.16 -4.33
CA PRO A 315 -5.93 -7.93 -4.07
C PRO A 315 -6.18 -7.60 -2.59
N CYS A 316 -6.84 -6.50 -2.29
CA CYS A 316 -7.23 -6.12 -0.93
C CYS A 316 -8.23 -7.12 -0.33
N GLU A 317 -9.18 -7.57 -1.15
CA GLU A 317 -10.16 -8.62 -0.89
C GLU A 317 -9.51 -10.01 -1.09
N THR A 318 -8.35 -10.21 -0.47
CA THR A 318 -7.46 -11.34 -0.79
C THR A 318 -8.13 -12.70 -0.60
N LEU A 319 -8.93 -12.86 0.46
CA LEU A 319 -9.57 -14.15 0.73
C LEU A 319 -10.64 -14.47 -0.33
N ASP A 320 -11.46 -13.49 -0.70
CA ASP A 320 -12.48 -13.66 -1.73
C ASP A 320 -11.85 -13.98 -3.09
N TYR A 321 -10.72 -13.33 -3.42
CA TYR A 321 -9.93 -13.63 -4.61
C TYR A 321 -9.38 -15.06 -4.61
N ILE A 322 -8.77 -15.50 -3.50
CA ILE A 322 -8.17 -16.84 -3.38
C ILE A 322 -9.26 -17.91 -3.41
N GLU A 323 -10.35 -17.72 -2.66
CA GLU A 323 -11.46 -18.69 -2.58
C GLU A 323 -12.21 -18.81 -3.91
N ALA A 324 -12.30 -17.74 -4.70
CA ALA A 324 -12.87 -17.82 -6.05
C ALA A 324 -12.06 -18.79 -6.94
N ASN A 325 -10.73 -18.70 -6.90
CA ASN A 325 -9.85 -19.52 -7.74
C ASN A 325 -9.71 -20.95 -7.20
N TYR A 326 -9.38 -21.11 -5.92
CA TYR A 326 -8.97 -22.38 -5.31
C TYR A 326 -10.09 -23.06 -4.50
N GLY A 327 -11.25 -22.43 -4.34
CA GLY A 327 -12.36 -22.93 -3.53
C GLY A 327 -12.18 -22.71 -2.02
N LYS A 328 -13.18 -23.14 -1.24
CA LYS A 328 -13.18 -22.95 0.23
C LYS A 328 -12.09 -23.71 0.98
N SER A 329 -11.56 -24.77 0.37
CA SER A 329 -10.46 -25.58 0.91
C SER A 329 -9.12 -25.22 0.26
N TRP A 330 -8.94 -23.95 -0.13
CA TRP A 330 -7.70 -23.41 -0.70
C TRP A 330 -6.48 -23.58 0.21
N ASP A 331 -6.72 -23.81 1.50
CA ASP A 331 -5.74 -24.10 2.54
C ASP A 331 -5.27 -25.58 2.52
N VAL A 332 -5.85 -26.42 1.68
CA VAL A 332 -5.44 -27.82 1.50
C VAL A 332 -4.61 -27.96 0.22
N PRO A 333 -3.35 -28.46 0.29
CA PRO A 333 -2.50 -28.59 -0.89
C PRO A 333 -3.05 -29.64 -1.87
N LEU A 334 -3.27 -29.24 -3.12
CA LEU A 334 -3.65 -30.15 -4.20
C LEU A 334 -2.40 -30.73 -4.88
N LYS A 335 -2.42 -32.05 -5.15
CA LYS A 335 -1.30 -32.75 -5.81
C LYS A 335 -1.38 -32.72 -7.34
N SER A 336 -2.58 -32.50 -7.87
CA SER A 336 -2.87 -32.45 -9.29
C SER A 336 -3.64 -31.16 -9.57
N TRP A 337 -3.19 -30.40 -10.55
CA TRP A 337 -3.83 -29.16 -10.95
C TRP A 337 -3.86 -29.07 -12.47
N ASP A 338 -5.05 -28.92 -13.03
CA ASP A 338 -5.28 -28.59 -14.43
C ASP A 338 -5.95 -27.22 -14.48
N TRP A 339 -5.25 -26.22 -15.02
CA TRP A 339 -5.70 -24.84 -15.09
C TRP A 339 -7.05 -24.66 -15.81
N LYS A 340 -7.48 -25.63 -16.63
CA LYS A 340 -8.73 -25.58 -17.40
C LYS A 340 -9.94 -26.10 -16.64
N SER A 341 -9.73 -26.83 -15.54
CA SER A 341 -10.79 -27.61 -14.89
C SER A 341 -10.72 -27.64 -13.36
N SER A 342 -9.55 -27.44 -12.77
CA SER A 342 -9.34 -27.44 -11.31
C SER A 342 -9.74 -26.13 -10.63
N PRO A 343 -9.50 -24.94 -11.22
CA PRO A 343 -10.00 -23.69 -10.66
C PRO A 343 -11.52 -23.70 -10.47
N SER A 344 -11.99 -23.28 -9.30
CA SER A 344 -13.43 -23.25 -8.99
C SER A 344 -14.20 -22.20 -9.80
N ASN A 345 -13.50 -21.24 -10.39
CA ASN A 345 -14.08 -20.12 -11.14
C ASN A 345 -13.84 -20.18 -12.65
N VAL A 346 -13.24 -21.24 -13.19
CA VAL A 346 -12.99 -21.36 -14.63
C VAL A 346 -14.26 -21.72 -15.40
N GLN A 347 -14.46 -21.07 -16.55
CA GLN A 347 -15.54 -21.35 -17.47
C GLN A 347 -15.02 -21.38 -18.92
N PRO A 348 -15.60 -22.21 -19.81
CA PRO A 348 -15.36 -22.10 -21.24
C PRO A 348 -15.77 -20.73 -21.77
N ASN A 349 -14.96 -20.13 -22.66
CA ASN A 349 -15.18 -18.79 -23.22
C ASN A 349 -15.16 -18.79 -24.76
N GLY A 350 -15.58 -19.90 -25.36
CA GLY A 350 -15.59 -20.10 -26.82
C GLY A 350 -14.26 -20.60 -27.37
N VAL A 351 -14.05 -20.37 -28.67
CA VAL A 351 -12.88 -20.80 -29.45
C VAL A 351 -12.50 -19.67 -30.39
N TRP A 352 -11.20 -19.42 -30.56
CA TRP A 352 -10.70 -18.46 -31.54
C TRP A 352 -11.01 -18.93 -32.98
N PRO A 353 -11.51 -18.05 -33.86
CA PRO A 353 -11.65 -18.35 -35.29
C PRO A 353 -10.30 -18.75 -35.89
N VAL A 354 -10.29 -19.79 -36.73
CA VAL A 354 -9.05 -20.39 -37.26
C VAL A 354 -8.23 -19.39 -38.07
N ASP A 355 -8.89 -18.48 -38.78
CA ASP A 355 -8.30 -17.40 -39.56
C ASP A 355 -7.60 -16.33 -38.69
N GLU A 356 -7.87 -16.29 -37.38
CA GLU A 356 -7.20 -15.38 -36.44
C GLU A 356 -6.02 -16.02 -35.70
N TRP A 357 -5.76 -17.33 -35.86
CA TRP A 357 -4.80 -18.06 -35.02
C TRP A 357 -3.38 -17.49 -35.09
N ASP A 358 -2.91 -17.07 -36.27
CA ASP A 358 -1.58 -16.48 -36.44
C ASP A 358 -1.43 -15.16 -35.64
N GLU A 359 -2.54 -14.45 -35.39
CA GLU A 359 -2.55 -13.22 -34.61
C GLU A 359 -2.64 -13.51 -33.10
N VAL A 360 -3.58 -14.38 -32.70
CA VAL A 360 -3.97 -14.56 -31.29
C VAL A 360 -3.28 -15.73 -30.59
N ILE A 361 -2.48 -16.52 -31.32
CA ILE A 361 -1.71 -17.65 -30.78
C ILE A 361 -0.26 -17.56 -31.28
N GLN A 362 0.55 -16.72 -30.64
CA GLN A 362 1.94 -16.50 -31.02
C GLN A 362 2.88 -17.24 -30.04
N LEU A 363 3.75 -18.08 -30.60
CA LEU A 363 4.79 -18.83 -29.88
C LEU A 363 6.15 -18.43 -30.48
N PHE A 364 7.12 -18.08 -29.64
CA PHE A 364 8.42 -17.51 -30.05
C PHE A 364 9.60 -18.43 -29.74
#